data_AF-A0A1F2RVS2-F1
#
_entry.id   AF-A0A1F2RVS2-F1
#
_cell.length_a   1.000
_cell.length_b   1.000
_cell.length_c   1.000
_cell.angle_alpha   90.00
_cell.angle_beta   90.00
_cell.angle_gamma   90.00
#
_symmetry.space_group_name_H-M   'P 1'
#
loop_
_entity.id
_entity.type
_entity.pdbx_description
1 polymer ?
#
loop_
_entity_poly.entity_id
_entity_poly.type
_entity_poly.pdbx_seq_one_letter_code
_entity_poly.pdbx_strand_id
1 'polypeptide(L)'
;MKLKKHYTSREVASLTGLSARQLQWWDARRLFTPAIASHRTEAGGFTERRYTPLDVLELQVLGDLRRRGFSIPRLRRLLAALRDVFGVRLYEAIGDGGPMTLYIGGDQLYARTQDGGFFNMEHPTQPLLMVGEELSIRPLAARQRKRRTGAVVRKS
;
A
#
# COMPACT_ATOMS: atom_id res chain seq x y z
N MET A 1 15.26 10.10 -4.71
CA MET A 1 15.08 8.81 -5.44
C MET A 1 14.79 9.14 -6.89
N LYS A 2 15.55 8.62 -7.87
CA LYS A 2 15.25 8.88 -9.29
C LYS A 2 14.00 8.09 -9.68
N LEU A 3 12.92 8.75 -10.09
CA LEU A 3 11.68 8.08 -10.48
C LEU A 3 11.91 7.30 -11.79
N LYS A 4 11.71 5.98 -11.74
CA LYS A 4 11.63 5.13 -12.93
C LYS A 4 10.20 5.04 -13.42
N LYS A 5 10.00 4.84 -14.73
CA LYS A 5 8.66 4.56 -15.29
C LYS A 5 8.07 3.27 -14.71
N HIS A 6 8.91 2.24 -14.56
CA HIS A 6 8.53 0.96 -13.98
C HIS A 6 9.63 0.38 -13.10
N TYR A 7 9.22 -0.45 -12.13
CA TYR A 7 10.06 -1.22 -11.23
C TYR A 7 9.82 -2.72 -11.41
N THR A 8 10.86 -3.52 -11.23
CA THR A 8 10.77 -4.99 -11.23
C THR A 8 10.30 -5.52 -9.88
N SER A 9 9.83 -6.77 -9.83
CA SER A 9 9.49 -7.43 -8.55
C SER A 9 10.64 -7.38 -7.53
N ARG A 10 11.90 -7.49 -7.98
CA ARG A 10 13.09 -7.43 -7.13
C ARG A 10 13.33 -6.03 -6.56
N GLU A 11 13.14 -5.00 -7.39
CA GLU A 11 13.26 -3.61 -6.95
C GLU A 11 12.15 -3.24 -5.97
N VAL A 12 10.90 -3.62 -6.27
CA VAL A 12 9.75 -3.42 -5.39
C VAL A 12 9.98 -4.11 -4.04
N ALA A 13 10.47 -5.36 -4.04
CA ALA A 13 10.81 -6.06 -2.81
C ALA A 13 11.84 -5.29 -1.97
N SER A 14 12.89 -4.76 -2.61
CA SER A 14 13.90 -3.94 -1.94
C SER A 14 13.35 -2.63 -1.35
N LEU A 15 12.34 -2.03 -1.98
CA LEU A 15 11.78 -0.73 -1.58
C LEU A 15 10.65 -0.86 -0.54
N THR A 16 9.86 -1.94 -0.61
CA THR A 16 8.66 -2.16 0.22
C THR A 16 8.93 -3.03 1.46
N GLY A 17 9.99 -3.83 1.42
CA GLY A 17 10.25 -4.87 2.41
C GLY A 17 9.32 -6.09 2.28
N LEU A 18 8.54 -6.18 1.20
CA LEU A 18 7.85 -7.41 0.81
C LEU A 18 8.85 -8.34 0.09
N SER A 19 8.64 -9.65 0.18
CA SER A 19 9.40 -10.59 -0.66
C SER A 19 8.79 -10.69 -2.06
N ALA A 20 9.60 -11.06 -3.07
CA ALA A 20 9.09 -11.33 -4.41
C ALA A 20 8.01 -12.42 -4.42
N ARG A 21 8.10 -13.40 -3.51
CA ARG A 21 7.09 -14.45 -3.31
C ARG A 21 5.78 -13.88 -2.78
N GLN A 22 5.83 -12.94 -1.82
CA GLN A 22 4.64 -12.24 -1.33
C GLN A 22 3.97 -11.46 -2.46
N LEU A 23 4.74 -10.71 -3.26
CA LEU A 23 4.21 -9.98 -4.42
C LEU A 23 3.51 -10.92 -5.41
N GLN A 24 4.15 -12.04 -5.76
CA GLN A 24 3.56 -13.05 -6.64
C GLN A 24 2.26 -13.62 -6.07
N TRP A 25 2.24 -13.93 -4.77
CA TRP A 25 1.05 -14.46 -4.11
C TRP A 25 -0.08 -13.45 -4.02
N TRP A 26 0.25 -12.18 -3.77
CA TRP A 26 -0.71 -11.07 -3.71
C TRP A 26 -1.35 -10.85 -5.09
N ASP A 27 -0.57 -10.93 -6.16
CA ASP A 27 -1.04 -10.91 -7.54
C ASP A 27 -1.94 -12.12 -7.86
N ALA A 28 -1.47 -13.34 -7.59
CA ALA A 28 -2.24 -14.56 -7.82
C ALA A 28 -3.58 -14.59 -7.06
N ARG A 29 -3.62 -13.97 -5.87
CA ARG A 29 -4.85 -13.84 -5.05
C ARG A 29 -5.61 -12.54 -5.29
N ARG A 30 -5.25 -11.76 -6.31
CA ARG A 30 -5.87 -10.49 -6.71
C ARG A 30 -6.02 -9.50 -5.54
N LEU A 31 -5.08 -9.53 -4.59
CA LEU A 31 -4.99 -8.47 -3.56
C LEU A 31 -4.37 -7.22 -4.19
N PHE A 32 -3.31 -7.40 -4.97
CA PHE A 32 -2.63 -6.31 -5.67
C PHE A 32 -2.09 -6.83 -7.00
N THR A 33 -2.50 -6.22 -8.09
CA THR A 33 -2.08 -6.61 -9.45
C THR A 33 -1.06 -5.59 -9.97
N PRO A 34 0.09 -6.03 -10.52
CA PRO A 34 1.07 -5.12 -11.12
C PRO A 34 0.45 -4.39 -12.33
N ALA A 35 0.91 -3.16 -12.59
CA ALA A 35 0.51 -2.42 -13.79
C ALA A 35 0.78 -3.17 -15.11
N ILE A 36 1.85 -3.98 -15.16
CA ILE A 36 2.08 -4.93 -16.26
C ILE A 36 2.21 -6.33 -15.67
N ALA A 37 1.24 -7.17 -15.98
CA ALA A 37 1.21 -8.57 -15.57
C ALA A 37 2.25 -9.40 -16.32
N SER A 38 2.73 -10.43 -15.64
CA SER A 38 3.56 -11.47 -16.23
C SER A 38 2.71 -12.30 -17.22
N HIS A 39 3.23 -12.53 -18.42
CA HIS A 39 2.58 -13.34 -19.45
C HIS A 39 3.60 -14.28 -20.10
N ARG A 40 3.11 -15.38 -20.69
CA ARG A 40 3.95 -16.41 -21.30
C ARG A 40 4.62 -15.87 -22.59
N THR A 41 5.89 -16.18 -22.79
CA THR A 41 6.63 -15.83 -24.01
C THR A 41 6.62 -16.98 -25.00
N GLU A 42 6.85 -16.67 -26.28
CA GLU A 42 6.95 -17.67 -27.36
C GLU A 42 8.07 -18.70 -27.08
N ALA A 43 9.15 -18.28 -26.44
CA ALA A 43 10.26 -19.14 -26.00
C ALA A 43 9.93 -20.01 -24.76
N GLY A 44 8.67 -20.05 -24.30
CA GLY A 44 8.21 -20.90 -23.19
C GLY A 44 8.44 -20.33 -21.79
N GLY A 45 9.02 -19.13 -21.66
CA GLY A 45 9.22 -18.43 -20.40
C GLY A 45 8.06 -17.52 -20.00
N PHE A 46 8.29 -16.65 -19.01
CA PHE A 46 7.34 -15.62 -18.60
C PHE A 46 8.01 -14.25 -18.53
N THR A 47 7.32 -13.21 -18.95
CA THR A 47 7.78 -11.83 -18.80
C THR A 47 7.79 -11.40 -17.34
N GLU A 48 8.66 -10.46 -17.00
CA GLU A 48 8.74 -9.92 -15.65
C GLU A 48 7.59 -8.94 -15.37
N ARG A 49 6.99 -9.06 -14.18
CA ARG A 49 6.00 -8.09 -13.68
C ARG A 49 6.61 -6.70 -13.58
N ARG A 50 5.86 -5.68 -13.98
CA ARG A 50 6.27 -4.28 -13.86
C ARG A 50 5.29 -3.48 -13.03
N TYR A 51 5.84 -2.70 -12.11
CA TYR A 51 5.11 -1.89 -11.15
C TYR A 51 5.39 -0.41 -11.40
N THR A 52 4.38 0.45 -11.34
CA THR A 52 4.56 1.90 -11.43
C THR A 52 5.17 2.47 -10.15
N PRO A 53 5.65 3.73 -10.14
CA PRO A 53 5.97 4.42 -8.89
C PRO A 53 4.82 4.42 -7.87
N LEU A 54 3.57 4.58 -8.33
CA LEU A 54 2.40 4.58 -7.45
C LEU A 54 2.17 3.20 -6.83
N ASP A 55 2.33 2.13 -7.61
CA ASP A 55 2.22 0.76 -7.10
C ASP A 55 3.22 0.51 -5.95
N VAL A 56 4.45 1.05 -6.06
CA VAL A 56 5.47 0.93 -5.01
C VAL A 56 5.01 1.60 -3.72
N LEU A 57 4.41 2.79 -3.80
CA LEU A 57 3.90 3.52 -2.63
C LEU A 57 2.74 2.76 -1.96
N GLU A 58 1.80 2.25 -2.75
CA GLU A 58 0.68 1.45 -2.26
C GLU A 58 1.16 0.16 -1.61
N LEU A 59 2.09 -0.56 -2.25
CA LEU A 59 2.69 -1.79 -1.71
C LEU A 59 3.53 -1.55 -0.45
N GLN A 60 4.17 -0.39 -0.32
CA GLN A 60 4.84 0.02 0.91
C GLN A 60 3.84 0.10 2.07
N VAL A 61 2.72 0.80 1.84
CA VAL A 61 1.67 0.98 2.84
C VAL A 61 1.00 -0.35 3.19
N LEU A 62 0.61 -1.15 2.19
CA LEU A 62 0.03 -2.48 2.42
C LEU A 62 0.99 -3.41 3.17
N GLY A 63 2.29 -3.35 2.85
CA GLY A 63 3.33 -4.10 3.56
C GLY A 63 3.48 -3.66 5.02
N ASP A 64 3.40 -2.36 5.30
CA ASP A 64 3.42 -1.82 6.66
C ASP A 64 2.18 -2.23 7.46
N LEU A 65 0.98 -2.14 6.88
CA LEU A 65 -0.24 -2.62 7.50
C LEU A 65 -0.15 -4.12 7.80
N ARG A 66 0.40 -4.90 6.87
CA ARG A 66 0.53 -6.34 7.06
C ARG A 66 1.48 -6.71 8.21
N ARG A 67 2.57 -5.95 8.38
CA ARG A 67 3.49 -6.07 9.52
C ARG A 67 2.86 -5.68 10.86
N ARG A 68 1.87 -4.78 10.85
CA ARG A 68 1.09 -4.37 12.03
C ARG A 68 -0.03 -5.35 12.40
N GLY A 69 -0.15 -6.47 11.68
CA GLY A 69 -1.12 -7.53 12.01
C GLY A 69 -2.41 -7.49 11.17
N PHE A 70 -2.59 -6.52 10.27
CA PHE A 70 -3.78 -6.49 9.41
C PHE A 70 -3.83 -7.74 8.52
N SER A 71 -4.95 -8.47 8.53
CA SER A 71 -5.09 -9.70 7.74
C SER A 71 -5.30 -9.41 6.25
N ILE A 72 -5.04 -10.39 5.37
CA ILE A 72 -5.28 -10.24 3.92
C ILE A 72 -6.76 -9.92 3.60
N PRO A 73 -7.76 -10.59 4.21
CA PRO A 73 -9.15 -10.20 4.05
C PRO A 73 -9.40 -8.74 4.46
N ARG A 74 -8.79 -8.28 5.55
CA ARG A 74 -8.94 -6.90 6.01
C ARG A 74 -8.34 -5.89 5.03
N LEU A 75 -7.16 -6.19 4.46
CA LEU A 75 -6.57 -5.37 3.40
C LEU A 75 -7.46 -5.33 2.14
N ARG A 76 -8.13 -6.44 1.79
CA ARG A 76 -9.11 -6.44 0.69
C ARG A 76 -10.31 -5.55 0.99
N ARG A 77 -10.86 -5.62 2.21
CA ARG A 77 -11.97 -4.75 2.63
C ARG A 77 -11.59 -3.28 2.57
N LEU A 78 -10.38 -2.93 3.02
CA LEU A 78 -9.82 -1.58 2.87
C LEU A 78 -9.80 -1.13 1.40
N LEU A 79 -9.17 -1.93 0.52
CA LEU A 79 -9.06 -1.58 -0.90
C LEU A 79 -10.42 -1.51 -1.60
N ALA A 80 -11.37 -2.38 -1.21
CA ALA A 80 -12.74 -2.34 -1.71
C ALA A 80 -13.48 -1.08 -1.22
N ALA A 81 -13.37 -0.72 0.06
CA ALA A 81 -13.99 0.49 0.59
C ALA A 81 -13.48 1.75 -0.12
N LEU A 82 -12.16 1.87 -0.31
CA LEU A 82 -11.57 3.00 -1.03
C LEU A 82 -12.13 3.11 -2.46
N ARG A 83 -12.24 1.99 -3.18
CA ARG A 83 -12.74 1.97 -4.56
C ARG A 83 -14.26 2.16 -4.64
N ASP A 84 -15.03 1.39 -3.87
CA ASP A 84 -16.47 1.21 -4.07
C ASP A 84 -17.29 2.25 -3.28
N VAL A 85 -16.79 2.73 -2.15
CA VAL A 85 -17.48 3.73 -1.31
C VAL A 85 -16.95 5.13 -1.60
N PHE A 86 -15.63 5.27 -1.69
CA PHE A 86 -15.00 6.58 -1.79
C PHE A 86 -14.55 6.97 -3.20
N GLY A 87 -14.48 6.01 -4.13
CA GLY A 87 -14.06 6.27 -5.52
C GLY A 87 -12.59 6.65 -5.68
N VAL A 88 -11.73 6.29 -4.72
CA VAL A 88 -10.30 6.68 -4.70
C VAL A 88 -9.38 5.46 -4.70
N ARG A 89 -8.16 5.61 -5.21
CA ARG A 89 -7.10 4.61 -5.02
C ARG A 89 -6.35 4.83 -3.72
N LEU A 90 -5.65 3.80 -3.25
CA LEU A 90 -4.90 3.88 -1.99
C LEU A 90 -3.83 4.98 -2.03
N TYR A 91 -3.16 5.18 -3.17
CA TYR A 91 -2.14 6.23 -3.28
C TYR A 91 -2.70 7.65 -3.06
N GLU A 92 -4.00 7.87 -3.33
CA GLU A 92 -4.69 9.16 -3.16
C GLU A 92 -5.13 9.37 -1.72
N ALA A 93 -5.17 8.30 -0.92
CA ALA A 93 -5.59 8.32 0.47
C ALA A 93 -4.40 8.32 1.46
N ILE A 94 -3.16 8.36 0.96
CA ILE A 94 -1.94 8.34 1.77
C ILE A 94 -1.23 9.69 1.71
N GLY A 95 -0.99 10.29 2.88
CA GLY A 95 -0.47 11.65 3.00
C GLY A 95 -1.55 12.74 2.97
N ASP A 96 -1.11 14.00 2.88
CA ASP A 96 -1.96 15.18 2.89
C ASP A 96 -2.02 15.78 1.47
N GLY A 97 -3.22 15.98 0.94
CA GLY A 97 -3.44 16.60 -0.38
C GLY A 97 -4.31 15.81 -1.36
N GLY A 98 -4.69 14.57 -1.02
CA GLY A 98 -5.69 13.82 -1.76
C GLY A 98 -7.14 14.10 -1.32
N PRO A 99 -8.15 13.54 -2.02
CA PRO A 99 -9.58 13.69 -1.69
C PRO A 99 -9.95 13.19 -0.28
N MET A 100 -9.06 12.40 0.32
CA MET A 100 -9.16 11.95 1.70
C MET A 100 -7.77 11.60 2.26
N THR A 101 -7.70 11.45 3.58
CA THR A 101 -6.52 10.92 4.27
C THR A 101 -6.91 9.73 5.13
N LEU A 102 -6.19 8.62 4.97
CA LEU A 102 -6.28 7.47 5.85
C LEU A 102 -5.44 7.71 7.10
N TYR A 103 -5.98 7.27 8.24
CA TYR A 103 -5.32 7.30 9.52
C TYR A 103 -5.30 5.91 10.15
N ILE A 104 -4.29 5.67 10.97
CA ILE A 104 -4.19 4.49 11.82
C ILE A 104 -4.29 4.90 13.29
N GLY A 105 -5.20 4.26 14.02
CA GLY A 105 -5.38 4.41 15.46
C GLY A 105 -5.39 3.03 16.11
N GLY A 106 -4.32 2.68 16.82
CA GLY A 106 -4.14 1.32 17.35
C GLY A 106 -4.13 0.27 16.22
N ASP A 107 -5.10 -0.63 16.26
CA ASP A 107 -5.34 -1.66 15.24
C ASP A 107 -6.44 -1.28 14.25
N GLN A 108 -7.02 -0.09 14.33
CA GLN A 108 -8.10 0.38 13.46
C GLN A 108 -7.60 1.32 12.36
N LEU A 109 -8.34 1.37 11.27
CA LEU A 109 -8.14 2.32 10.18
C LEU A 109 -9.33 3.27 10.12
N TYR A 110 -9.02 4.54 9.92
CA TYR A 110 -10.01 5.59 9.77
C TYR A 110 -9.75 6.35 8.47
N ALA A 111 -10.79 6.91 7.87
CA ALA A 111 -10.67 7.83 6.74
C ALA A 111 -11.26 9.18 7.13
N ARG A 112 -10.58 10.26 6.74
CA ARG A 112 -11.14 11.62 6.79
C ARG A 112 -11.24 12.16 5.38
N THR A 113 -12.43 12.52 4.94
CA THR A 113 -12.68 13.15 3.64
C THR A 113 -12.49 14.66 3.73
N GLN A 114 -12.23 15.32 2.59
CA GLN A 114 -12.02 16.77 2.55
C GLN A 114 -13.24 17.60 3.01
N ASP A 115 -14.44 17.07 2.83
CA ASP A 115 -15.71 17.68 3.29
C ASP A 115 -15.95 17.49 4.79
N GLY A 116 -14.99 16.90 5.53
CA GLY A 116 -15.02 16.78 6.98
C GLY A 116 -15.62 15.47 7.50
N GLY A 117 -16.10 14.58 6.62
CA GLY A 117 -16.55 13.25 7.00
C GLY A 117 -15.42 12.42 7.63
N PHE A 118 -15.75 11.67 8.69
CA PHE A 118 -14.82 10.78 9.37
C PHE A 118 -15.43 9.38 9.47
N PHE A 119 -14.69 8.34 9.04
CA PHE A 119 -15.24 7.00 8.86
C PHE A 119 -14.30 5.96 9.48
N ASN A 120 -14.87 4.91 10.10
CA ASN A 120 -14.10 3.70 10.41
C ASN A 120 -14.08 2.81 9.16
N MET A 121 -12.92 2.31 8.76
CA MET A 121 -12.79 1.47 7.56
C MET A 121 -13.42 0.07 7.68
N GLU A 122 -13.81 -0.37 8.90
CA GLU A 122 -14.66 -1.54 9.07
C GLU A 122 -16.15 -1.24 8.79
N HIS A 123 -16.56 0.04 8.91
CA HIS A 123 -17.92 0.53 8.63
C HIS A 123 -17.88 1.80 7.75
N PRO A 124 -17.35 1.71 6.52
CA PRO A 124 -16.98 2.88 5.71
C PRO A 124 -18.16 3.73 5.21
N THR A 125 -19.39 3.23 5.33
CA THR A 125 -20.62 3.94 4.93
C THR A 125 -21.29 4.70 6.07
N GLN A 126 -20.75 4.59 7.30
CA GLN A 126 -21.32 5.21 8.49
C GLN A 126 -20.36 6.27 9.02
N PRO A 127 -20.68 7.58 8.88
CA PRO A 127 -19.85 8.63 9.43
C PRO A 127 -19.87 8.58 10.96
N LEU A 128 -18.70 8.72 11.57
CA LEU A 128 -18.53 8.87 13.00
C LEU A 128 -18.72 10.34 13.38
N LEU A 129 -19.60 10.59 14.35
CA LEU A 129 -19.68 11.87 15.02
C LEU A 129 -18.60 11.90 16.10
N MET A 130 -17.54 12.66 15.88
CA MET A 130 -16.49 12.85 16.87
C MET A 130 -16.92 13.95 17.84
N VAL A 131 -17.19 13.59 19.10
CA VAL A 131 -17.47 14.55 20.18
C VAL A 131 -16.42 14.36 21.27
N GLY A 132 -15.57 15.35 21.47
CA GLY A 132 -14.86 15.58 22.74
C GLY A 132 -13.60 14.77 23.06
N GLU A 133 -13.19 13.77 22.27
CA GLU A 133 -11.94 13.05 22.52
C GLU A 133 -11.13 12.85 21.24
N GLU A 134 -9.91 13.41 21.21
CA GLU A 134 -9.01 13.30 20.07
C GLU A 134 -8.40 11.89 20.07
N LEU A 135 -8.94 11.00 19.24
CA LEU A 135 -8.34 9.68 19.02
C LEU A 135 -6.86 9.87 18.64
N SER A 136 -5.95 9.11 19.25
CA SER A 136 -4.53 9.12 18.87
C SER A 136 -4.32 8.44 17.50
N ILE A 137 -4.73 9.13 16.46
CA ILE A 137 -4.65 8.69 15.07
C ILE A 137 -3.46 9.35 14.37
N ARG A 138 -2.81 8.61 13.49
CA ARG A 138 -1.68 9.12 12.70
C ARG A 138 -1.95 8.91 11.21
N PRO A 139 -1.64 9.88 10.34
CA PRO A 139 -1.84 9.71 8.91
C PRO A 139 -1.00 8.53 8.39
N LEU A 140 -1.61 7.75 7.50
CA LEU A 140 -0.96 6.65 6.82
C LEU A 140 -0.14 7.23 5.68
N ALA A 141 1.17 6.99 5.70
CA ALA A 141 2.09 7.52 4.70
C ALA A 141 3.04 6.43 4.20
N ALA A 142 3.33 6.43 2.90
CA ALA A 142 4.40 5.62 2.34
C ALA A 142 5.76 6.14 2.85
N ARG A 143 6.43 5.34 3.69
CA ARG A 143 7.74 5.72 4.24
C ARG A 143 8.83 5.50 3.20
N GLN A 144 9.64 6.53 2.91
CA GLN A 144 10.89 6.32 2.21
C GLN A 144 11.87 5.54 3.10
N ARG A 145 12.07 4.25 2.82
CA ARG A 145 13.17 3.48 3.42
C ARG A 145 14.51 4.00 2.87
N LYS A 146 15.36 4.60 3.71
CA LYS A 146 16.78 4.74 3.39
C LYS A 146 17.37 3.34 3.22
N ARG A 147 17.98 3.06 2.06
CA ARG A 147 18.76 1.84 1.83
C ARG A 147 19.76 1.67 2.97
N ARG A 148 19.70 0.56 3.71
CA ARG A 148 20.84 0.11 4.52
C ARG A 148 21.88 -0.41 3.52
N THR A 149 22.83 0.42 3.15
CA THR A 149 24.01 -0.01 2.41
C THR A 149 24.82 -0.88 3.36
N GLY A 150 24.71 -2.20 3.22
CA GLY A 150 25.63 -3.12 3.89
C GLY A 150 27.01 -2.90 3.28
N ALA A 151 27.92 -2.28 4.02
CA ALA A 151 29.32 -2.21 3.67
C ALA A 151 29.86 -3.66 3.66
N VAL A 152 30.11 -4.19 2.46
CA VAL A 152 30.89 -5.42 2.31
C VAL A 152 32.34 -5.02 2.60
N VAL A 153 32.79 -5.28 3.83
CA VAL A 153 34.20 -5.21 4.20
C VAL A 153 34.92 -6.33 3.43
N ARG A 154 35.62 -5.97 2.37
CA ARG A 154 36.63 -6.85 1.76
C ARG A 154 37.86 -6.79 2.66
N LYS A 155 38.18 -7.89 3.35
CA LYS A 155 39.48 -8.07 4.00
C LYS A 155 40.51 -8.37 2.90
N SER A 156 41.60 -7.61 2.93
CA SER A 156 42.87 -7.88 2.24
C SER A 156 43.61 -9.02 2.91
#